data_AF-A0A6L5Y9B5-F1
#
_entry.id   AF-A0A6L5Y9B5-F1
#
_cell.length_a   1.000
_cell.length_b   1.000
_cell.length_c   1.000
_cell.angle_alpha   90.00
_cell.angle_beta   90.00
_cell.angle_gamma   90.00
#
_symmetry.space_group_name_H-M   'P 1'
#
loop_
_entity.id
_entity.type
_entity.pdbx_description
1 polymer ?
#
loop_
_entity_poly.entity_id
_entity_poly.type
_entity_poly.pdbx_seq_one_letter_code
_entity_poly.pdbx_strand_id
1 'polypeptide(L)'
;MNITDKLKQCMEENDIDLYGIADIELMKDTYSSYKEGREMRLDQYFGKKLEITDIDDILWIGKAVSYESPEDSEDGHWWIDIIVENKKDFGELTISEEEIKSINV
;
A
#
# COMPACT_ATOMS: atom_id res chain seq x y z
N MET A 1 -1.47 -35.44 25.58
CA MET A 1 -0.98 -34.06 25.68
C MET A 1 -1.74 -33.22 24.67
N ASN A 2 -2.52 -32.25 25.12
CA ASN A 2 -3.32 -31.41 24.22
C ASN A 2 -2.45 -30.33 23.56
N ILE A 3 -2.98 -29.61 22.57
CA ILE A 3 -2.23 -28.57 21.85
C ILE A 3 -1.78 -27.44 22.79
N THR A 4 -2.60 -27.11 23.79
CA THR A 4 -2.32 -26.08 24.79
C THR A 4 -1.11 -26.43 25.65
N ASP A 5 -0.94 -27.69 26.03
CA ASP A 5 0.20 -28.17 26.83
C ASP A 5 1.51 -28.08 26.02
N LYS A 6 1.46 -28.42 24.72
CA LYS A 6 2.61 -28.31 23.81
C LYS A 6 3.06 -26.86 23.60
N LEU A 7 2.11 -25.94 23.49
CA LEU A 7 2.40 -24.51 23.32
C LEU A 7 3.07 -23.93 24.56
N LYS A 8 2.57 -24.25 25.76
CA LYS A 8 3.19 -23.80 27.02
C LYS A 8 4.63 -24.30 27.16
N GLN A 9 4.87 -25.59 26.88
CA GLN A 9 6.20 -26.16 26.93
C GLN A 9 7.16 -25.45 25.96
N CYS A 10 6.71 -25.15 24.74
CA CYS A 10 7.53 -24.42 23.76
C CYS A 10 7.86 -22.99 24.22
N MET A 11 6.92 -22.30 24.88
CA MET A 11 7.13 -20.94 25.39
C MET A 11 8.12 -20.91 26.56
N GLU A 12 8.05 -21.90 27.44
CA GLU A 12 8.99 -22.05 28.57
C GLU A 12 10.41 -22.43 28.09
N GLU A 13 10.53 -23.31 27.09
CA GLU A 13 11.83 -23.73 26.54
C GLU A 13 12.56 -22.61 25.79
N ASN A 14 11.83 -21.61 25.27
CA ASN A 14 12.39 -20.52 24.46
C ASN A 14 12.40 -19.15 25.16
N ASP A 15 12.12 -19.10 26.47
CA ASP A 15 12.14 -17.88 27.30
C ASP A 15 11.29 -16.73 26.70
N ILE A 16 10.08 -17.09 26.21
CA ILE A 16 9.15 -16.13 25.58
C ILE A 16 8.19 -15.62 26.66
N ASP A 17 8.26 -14.33 26.99
CA ASP A 17 7.36 -13.68 27.94
C ASP A 17 6.05 -13.20 27.30
N LEU A 18 4.91 -13.49 27.94
CA LEU A 18 3.58 -13.07 27.49
C LEU A 18 3.32 -11.55 27.63
N TYR A 19 4.31 -10.75 28.04
CA TYR A 19 4.15 -9.31 28.25
C TYR A 19 4.15 -8.48 26.96
N GLY A 20 4.43 -9.08 25.80
CA GLY A 20 4.23 -8.48 24.47
C GLY A 20 2.82 -8.66 23.88
N ILE A 21 1.86 -9.22 24.62
CA ILE A 21 0.57 -9.67 24.07
C ILE A 21 -0.55 -8.61 24.17
N ALA A 22 -0.28 -7.49 24.83
CA ALA A 22 -1.18 -6.32 24.78
C ALA A 22 -1.33 -5.76 23.35
N ASP A 23 -0.41 -6.08 22.44
CA ASP A 23 -0.47 -5.68 21.04
C ASP A 23 -0.93 -6.80 20.09
N ILE A 24 -1.55 -7.90 20.55
CA ILE A 24 -2.11 -8.87 19.57
C ILE A 24 -3.33 -8.30 18.82
N GLU A 25 -4.13 -7.43 19.44
CA GLU A 25 -5.18 -6.71 18.70
C GLU A 25 -4.58 -5.66 17.75
N LEU A 26 -3.58 -4.90 18.20
CA LEU A 26 -2.87 -3.93 17.37
C LEU A 26 -2.13 -4.59 16.21
N MET A 27 -1.49 -5.75 16.46
CA MET A 27 -0.81 -6.58 15.47
C MET A 27 -1.79 -7.31 14.56
N LYS A 28 -3.03 -7.60 14.94
CA LYS A 28 -4.01 -8.14 13.98
C LYS A 28 -4.39 -7.10 12.94
N ASP A 29 -4.57 -5.84 13.34
CA ASP A 29 -4.79 -4.75 12.39
C ASP A 29 -3.55 -4.51 11.51
N THR A 30 -2.35 -4.58 12.08
CA THR A 30 -1.13 -4.44 11.28
C THR A 30 -0.88 -5.66 10.38
N TYR A 31 -0.98 -6.89 10.86
CA TYR A 31 -0.71 -8.12 10.08
C TYR A 31 -1.80 -8.44 9.06
N SER A 32 -3.07 -8.06 9.29
CA SER A 32 -4.10 -8.09 8.23
C SER A 32 -3.74 -7.09 7.13
N SER A 33 -3.30 -5.88 7.50
CA SER A 33 -2.81 -4.87 6.53
C SER A 33 -1.48 -5.20 5.84
N TYR A 34 -0.75 -6.22 6.30
CA TYR A 34 0.47 -6.72 5.65
C TYR A 34 0.20 -7.87 4.67
N LYS A 35 -0.99 -8.49 4.70
CA LYS A 35 -1.38 -9.61 3.81
C LYS A 35 -2.56 -9.32 2.90
N GLU A 36 -3.42 -8.38 3.26
CA GLU A 36 -4.31 -7.73 2.31
C GLU A 36 -3.49 -6.60 1.70
N GLY A 37 -3.06 -6.78 0.44
CA GLY A 37 -2.36 -5.74 -0.31
C GLY A 37 -3.12 -4.44 -0.12
N ARG A 38 -2.44 -3.39 0.36
CA ARG A 38 -3.06 -2.09 0.51
C ARG A 38 -3.45 -1.63 -0.89
N GLU A 39 -4.70 -1.90 -1.25
CA GLU A 39 -5.36 -1.29 -2.39
C GLU A 39 -5.21 0.22 -2.20
N MET A 40 -4.39 0.83 -3.05
CA MET A 40 -4.02 2.22 -2.94
C MET A 40 -5.16 3.02 -3.55
N ARG A 41 -6.11 3.46 -2.72
CA ARG A 41 -7.19 4.33 -3.22
C ARG A 41 -6.60 5.62 -3.82
N LEU A 42 -6.72 5.79 -5.13
CA LEU A 42 -6.11 6.92 -5.84
C LEU A 42 -7.00 8.17 -5.91
N ASP A 43 -8.31 8.02 -5.67
CA ASP A 43 -9.30 9.12 -5.64
C ASP A 43 -8.92 10.25 -4.68
N GLN A 44 -8.29 9.93 -3.55
CA GLN A 44 -7.85 10.89 -2.53
C GLN A 44 -6.79 11.89 -3.04
N TYR A 45 -6.16 11.62 -4.19
CA TYR A 45 -5.10 12.44 -4.77
C TYR A 45 -5.62 13.40 -5.86
N PHE A 46 -6.87 13.27 -6.28
CA PHE A 46 -7.46 14.10 -7.33
C PHE A 46 -7.28 15.60 -7.07
N GLY A 47 -6.79 16.32 -8.09
CA GLY A 47 -6.57 17.76 -8.05
C GLY A 47 -5.31 18.21 -7.29
N LYS A 48 -4.59 17.30 -6.63
CA LYS A 48 -3.35 17.60 -5.90
C LYS A 48 -2.14 17.49 -6.84
N LYS A 49 -1.06 18.17 -6.46
CA LYS A 49 0.27 17.93 -7.02
C LYS A 49 0.86 16.71 -6.33
N LEU A 50 1.50 15.85 -7.10
CA LEU A 50 2.00 14.56 -6.65
C LEU A 50 3.46 14.39 -7.04
N GLU A 51 4.20 13.68 -6.19
CA GLU A 51 5.49 13.08 -6.49
C GLU A 51 5.33 11.56 -6.43
N ILE A 52 5.32 10.92 -7.60
CA ILE A 52 5.14 9.48 -7.77
C ILE A 52 6.48 8.87 -8.17
N THR A 53 6.94 7.86 -7.44
CA THR A 53 8.05 6.99 -7.89
C THR A 53 7.44 5.67 -8.33
N ASP A 54 7.69 5.27 -9.58
CA ASP A 54 7.20 3.99 -10.11
C ASP A 54 8.11 2.81 -9.71
N ILE A 55 7.70 1.60 -10.10
CA ILE A 55 8.46 0.36 -9.87
C ILE A 55 9.84 0.34 -10.54
N ASP A 56 10.05 1.15 -11.58
CA ASP A 56 11.33 1.31 -12.30
C ASP A 56 12.20 2.43 -11.70
N ASP A 57 11.86 2.93 -10.50
CA ASP A 57 12.55 4.01 -9.80
C ASP A 57 12.56 5.35 -10.57
N ILE A 58 11.59 5.57 -11.46
CA ILE A 58 11.41 6.83 -12.19
C ILE A 58 10.51 7.76 -11.38
N LEU A 59 11.00 9.00 -11.17
CA LEU A 59 10.23 10.06 -10.51
C LEU A 59 9.34 10.81 -11.51
N TRP A 60 8.05 10.87 -11.20
CA TRP A 60 7.02 11.63 -11.90
C TRP A 60 6.47 12.70 -10.97
N ILE A 61 6.54 13.96 -11.39
CA ILE A 61 5.96 15.07 -10.63
C ILE A 61 4.92 15.74 -11.51
N GLY A 62 3.69 15.84 -11.02
CA GLY A 62 2.59 16.37 -11.81
C GLY A 62 1.31 16.59 -11.02
N LYS A 63 0.30 17.17 -11.66
CA LYS A 63 -1.01 17.39 -11.05
C LYS A 63 -1.98 16.29 -11.46
N ALA A 64 -2.64 15.65 -10.49
CA ALA A 64 -3.69 14.69 -10.75
C ALA A 64 -4.92 15.34 -11.39
N VAL A 65 -5.33 14.81 -12.53
CA VAL A 65 -6.42 15.36 -13.37
C VAL A 65 -7.57 14.37 -13.61
N SER A 66 -7.36 13.09 -13.39
CA SER A 66 -8.39 12.05 -13.45
C SER A 66 -8.05 10.91 -12.49
N TYR A 67 -9.02 10.01 -12.25
CA TYR A 67 -8.80 8.71 -11.65
C TYR A 67 -9.87 7.73 -12.16
N GLU A 68 -9.58 6.44 -12.09
CA GLU A 68 -10.52 5.35 -12.36
C GLU A 68 -10.54 4.38 -11.16
N SER A 69 -11.74 3.98 -10.74
CA SER A 69 -11.91 3.02 -9.65
C SER A 69 -11.87 1.59 -10.18
N PRO A 70 -11.56 0.59 -9.33
CA PRO A 70 -11.63 -0.82 -9.70
C PRO A 70 -12.97 -1.24 -10.30
N GLU A 71 -14.07 -0.66 -9.82
CA GLU A 71 -15.43 -0.95 -10.29
C GLU A 71 -15.69 -0.41 -11.71
N ASP A 72 -14.97 0.65 -12.09
CA ASP A 72 -15.09 1.32 -13.39
C ASP A 72 -14.04 0.81 -14.41
N SER A 73 -12.88 0.35 -13.94
CA SER A 73 -11.77 -0.14 -14.75
C SER A 73 -12.03 -1.50 -15.41
N GLU A 74 -11.44 -1.73 -16.60
CA GLU A 74 -11.56 -3.02 -17.30
C GLU A 74 -10.81 -4.17 -16.61
N ASP A 75 -9.80 -3.85 -15.81
CA ASP A 75 -8.88 -4.80 -15.17
C ASP A 75 -9.04 -4.90 -13.65
N GLY A 76 -9.91 -4.09 -13.05
CA GLY A 76 -10.19 -4.12 -11.62
C GLY A 76 -9.14 -3.40 -10.77
N HIS A 77 -8.36 -2.50 -11.35
CA HIS A 77 -7.31 -1.74 -10.65
C HIS A 77 -7.64 -0.25 -10.52
N TRP A 78 -7.05 0.39 -9.52
CA TRP A 78 -7.04 1.84 -9.45
C TRP A 78 -6.07 2.42 -10.48
N TRP A 79 -6.53 3.46 -11.19
CA TRP A 79 -5.71 4.24 -12.13
C TRP A 79 -5.76 5.73 -11.79
N ILE A 80 -4.67 6.45 -12.06
CA ILE A 80 -4.59 7.91 -11.93
C ILE A 80 -3.89 8.53 -13.12
N ASP A 81 -4.44 9.64 -13.63
CA ASP A 81 -3.79 10.47 -14.64
C ASP A 81 -3.19 11.71 -14.01
N ILE A 82 -1.92 11.99 -14.30
CA ILE A 82 -1.25 13.23 -13.93
C ILE A 82 -0.73 13.98 -15.15
N ILE A 83 -0.83 15.31 -15.11
CA ILE A 83 -0.13 16.18 -16.06
C ILE A 83 1.30 16.37 -15.56
N VAL A 84 2.26 15.81 -16.30
CA VAL A 84 3.67 15.75 -15.90
C VAL A 84 4.34 17.11 -16.06
N GLU A 85 4.97 17.58 -14.98
CA GLU A 85 5.64 18.87 -14.88
C GLU A 85 7.17 18.74 -14.88
N ASN A 86 7.74 17.63 -14.37
CA ASN A 86 9.20 17.45 -14.26
C ASN A 86 9.88 16.90 -15.52
N LYS A 87 9.12 16.52 -16.55
CA LYS A 87 9.64 16.04 -17.84
C LYS A 87 9.02 16.85 -18.96
N LYS A 88 9.82 17.71 -19.59
CA LYS A 88 9.37 18.56 -20.69
C LYS A 88 8.88 17.69 -21.85
N ASP A 89 7.75 18.08 -22.44
CA ASP A 89 7.13 17.45 -23.61
C ASP A 89 6.55 16.03 -23.38
N PHE A 90 6.50 15.53 -22.14
CA PHE A 90 5.88 14.23 -21.84
C PHE A 90 4.35 14.29 -21.93
N GLY A 91 3.73 15.36 -21.42
CA GLY A 91 2.28 15.52 -21.42
C GLY A 91 1.64 14.87 -20.20
N GLU A 92 0.96 13.74 -20.40
CA GLU A 92 0.14 13.05 -19.41
C GLU A 92 0.70 11.66 -19.10
N LEU A 93 0.68 11.27 -17.83
CA LEU A 93 1.00 9.93 -17.37
C LEU A 93 -0.25 9.31 -16.76
N THR A 94 -0.68 8.18 -17.33
CA THR A 94 -1.62 7.24 -16.72
C THR A 94 -0.83 6.15 -16.01
N ILE A 95 -1.11 5.89 -14.74
CA ILE A 95 -0.38 4.89 -13.94
C ILE A 95 -1.33 4.18 -12.97
N SER A 96 -1.19 2.85 -12.87
CA SER A 96 -1.97 2.02 -11.95
C SER A 96 -1.36 1.95 -10.55
N GLU A 97 -2.15 1.56 -9.55
CA GLU A 97 -1.64 1.33 -8.19
C GLU A 97 -0.51 0.29 -8.11
N GLU A 98 -0.49 -0.71 -9.01
CA GLU A 98 0.53 -1.75 -9.03
C GLU A 98 1.88 -1.25 -9.56
N GLU A 99 1.86 -0.21 -10.39
CA GLU A 99 3.04 0.43 -10.96
C GLU A 99 3.63 1.49 -10.02
N ILE A 100 2.93 1.85 -8.94
CA ILE A 100 3.38 2.86 -7.98
C ILE A 100 4.17 2.21 -6.84
N LYS A 101 5.45 2.58 -6.76
CA LYS A 101 6.31 2.23 -5.62
C LYS A 101 6.08 3.15 -4.43
N SER A 102 5.87 4.45 -4.67
CA SER A 102 5.53 5.43 -3.63
C SER A 102 4.87 6.69 -4.21
N ILE A 103 4.06 7.37 -3.39
CA ILE A 103 3.34 8.60 -3.75
C ILE A 103 3.36 9.59 -2.58
N ASN A 104 3.68 10.86 -2.87
CA ASN A 104 3.65 11.98 -1.91
C ASN A 104 2.85 13.16 -2.49
N VAL A 105 2.33 14.01 -1.60
CA VAL A 105 1.60 15.27 -1.92
C VAL A 105 2.43 16.47 -1.49
#